data_AF-A0ABD3PB38-F1
#
_entry.id   AF-A0ABD3PB38-F1
#
_cell.length_a   1.000
_cell.length_b   1.000
_cell.length_c   1.000
_cell.angle_alpha   90.00
_cell.angle_beta   90.00
_cell.angle_gamma   90.00
#
_symmetry.space_group_name_H-M   'P 1'
#
loop_
_entity.id
_entity.type
_entity.pdbx_description
1 polymer ?
#
loop_
_entity_poly.entity_id
_entity_poly.type
_entity_poly.pdbx_seq_one_letter_code
_entity_poly.pdbx_strand_id
1 'polypeptide(L)'
;MKISPASTKVVALLAVLGVNSVYSFSPNISRRLNTSPSALASTTVGAKDVVAPSKPLAQQTTVATAPKLAQRWRKRTKQLATLGPASSSLEMIETLFLAGADVFRLNFSHGSQEQKKELLMMIREVEEKYSHPIAVLGDLQGPKLRVGEFSNPKGEMLEKGQMFRLDLDEALGDSTRVMLPHPEIIAASEIDHVLLIDDGKVKLTVVGKGDKYLECRVDVPGKISNRKGVNTPDSVLDISPLTPKDRSDLEYMLEIGVDWVALSFVQQPADIEEILALIDQHLPGGAFRPAVMAKIEKPSCFLGDNLERIVDLCDGIMVARGDLGVECAPEDVPLLQKQIIDTCRMSGKPVVVATQMLESMIESPTPTRAEASDVATAIYDGADAIMLSAESAAGKFPEESVAMQQRIINRVEGDPHYRNYLNQITMSKGVTATDAITTAARQIAQTTDAKAIVCFTLQGTTVRRASQERPTVPILGITPFKETARQLVMSWGVYPDLPRSGSFGFTADEENFFNYENPAVDGQNDSDFEVVLKNACRAALKKGLVNNPNDILVVTAGLPFGTPGAANIIRVLPAAGPQCWDGICRAD
;
A
#
# COMPACT_ATOMS: atom_id res chain seq x y z
N MET A 1 -50.59 -30.92 13.47
CA MET A 1 -50.77 -32.00 14.46
C MET A 1 -49.43 -32.16 15.17
N LYS A 2 -49.35 -31.71 16.44
CA LYS A 2 -48.21 -31.68 17.41
C LYS A 2 -46.90 -31.03 16.90
N ILE A 3 -46.52 -29.77 17.15
CA ILE A 3 -46.48 -28.89 18.35
C ILE A 3 -45.57 -29.41 19.49
N SER A 4 -44.66 -28.50 19.90
CA SER A 4 -43.54 -28.54 20.86
C SER A 4 -43.94 -28.81 22.33
N PRO A 5 -43.04 -28.74 23.37
CA PRO A 5 -42.41 -27.49 23.88
C PRO A 5 -40.94 -27.67 24.39
N ALA A 6 -40.04 -26.68 24.37
CA ALA A 6 -39.93 -25.47 25.19
C ALA A 6 -40.03 -25.70 26.71
N SER A 7 -38.95 -25.46 27.47
CA SER A 7 -39.03 -24.77 28.78
C SER A 7 -37.67 -24.51 29.44
N THR A 8 -37.32 -23.23 29.45
CA THR A 8 -36.58 -22.41 30.41
C THR A 8 -36.75 -22.79 31.91
N LYS A 9 -35.64 -22.80 32.68
CA LYS A 9 -35.49 -22.43 34.13
C LYS A 9 -34.00 -22.07 34.32
N VAL A 10 -33.52 -20.87 34.69
CA VAL A 10 -33.81 -19.87 35.75
C VAL A 10 -33.29 -20.29 37.14
N VAL A 11 -32.41 -19.42 37.67
CA VAL A 11 -31.93 -19.17 39.05
C VAL A 11 -30.64 -19.86 39.55
N ALA A 12 -29.62 -19.00 39.64
CA ALA A 12 -28.57 -18.82 40.66
C ALA A 12 -28.53 -19.72 41.92
N LEU A 13 -27.31 -20.09 42.33
CA LEU A 13 -26.91 -20.13 43.73
C LEU A 13 -25.42 -19.80 43.92
N LEU A 14 -25.17 -19.09 45.01
CA LEU A 14 -23.99 -18.40 45.49
C LEU A 14 -22.89 -19.29 46.11
N ALA A 15 -21.65 -18.82 45.90
CA ALA A 15 -20.57 -18.58 46.90
C ALA A 15 -19.65 -19.71 47.40
N VAL A 16 -18.47 -19.22 47.85
CA VAL A 16 -17.40 -19.83 48.69
C VAL A 16 -16.29 -20.48 47.82
N LEU A 17 -15.08 -19.95 47.60
CA LEU A 17 -14.05 -19.22 48.39
C LEU A 17 -13.25 -18.33 47.38
N GLY A 18 -12.75 -17.10 47.60
CA GLY A 18 -12.26 -16.45 48.81
C GLY A 18 -10.73 -16.56 48.91
N VAL A 19 -9.97 -15.58 48.39
CA VAL A 19 -8.70 -14.91 48.88
C VAL A 19 -8.17 -14.04 47.72
N ASN A 20 -8.41 -12.71 47.67
CA ASN A 20 -7.71 -11.57 48.29
C ASN A 20 -6.27 -11.25 47.81
N SER A 21 -6.12 -10.12 47.11
CA SER A 21 -5.06 -9.15 47.34
C SER A 21 -5.46 -7.78 46.79
N VAL A 22 -5.58 -6.80 47.69
CA VAL A 22 -5.95 -5.40 47.49
C VAL A 22 -4.67 -4.56 47.49
N TYR A 23 -4.51 -3.60 46.58
CA TYR A 23 -3.83 -2.33 46.90
C TYR A 23 -4.44 -1.16 46.13
N SER A 24 -4.79 -0.14 46.91
CA SER A 24 -5.54 1.08 46.60
C SER A 24 -4.66 2.23 46.12
N PHE A 25 -5.20 3.04 45.21
CA PHE A 25 -4.70 4.35 44.80
C PHE A 25 -5.09 5.46 45.78
N SER A 26 -4.21 6.44 45.99
CA SER A 26 -4.57 7.84 46.26
C SER A 26 -3.41 8.81 45.98
N PRO A 27 -3.69 10.08 45.59
CA PRO A 27 -2.72 11.02 45.03
C PRO A 27 -2.21 12.03 46.08
N ASN A 28 -1.06 12.68 45.84
CA ASN A 28 -0.67 13.86 46.60
C ASN A 28 0.01 14.94 45.75
N ILE A 29 -0.54 16.14 45.89
CA ILE A 29 -0.09 17.45 45.42
C ILE A 29 0.89 18.02 46.47
N SER A 30 1.97 18.70 46.05
CA SER A 30 2.53 19.85 46.81
C SER A 30 3.53 20.68 45.99
N ARG A 31 3.27 22.00 45.95
CA ARG A 31 4.14 23.11 45.48
C ARG A 31 5.03 23.62 46.63
N ARG A 32 6.20 24.20 46.30
CA ARG A 32 6.83 25.47 46.79
C ARG A 32 8.36 25.41 46.59
N LEU A 33 8.97 26.25 45.74
CA LEU A 33 9.46 27.65 45.90
C LEU A 33 10.89 27.79 46.48
N ASN A 34 11.73 28.45 45.65
CA ASN A 34 13.03 29.13 45.84
C ASN A 34 13.65 29.30 47.24
N THR A 35 14.98 29.18 47.33
CA THR A 35 15.96 30.28 47.59
C THR A 35 17.41 29.76 47.71
N SER A 36 18.36 30.42 47.04
CA SER A 36 19.81 30.46 47.31
C SER A 36 20.14 31.74 48.13
N PRO A 37 21.26 31.88 48.88
CA PRO A 37 22.60 32.18 48.30
C PRO A 37 23.88 31.82 49.13
N SER A 38 25.04 32.08 48.48
CA SER A 38 26.42 32.39 48.99
C SER A 38 27.20 31.34 49.81
N ALA A 39 28.36 30.81 49.38
CA ALA A 39 29.68 31.39 49.06
C ALA A 39 30.58 31.64 50.30
N LEU A 40 31.62 30.82 50.50
CA LEU A 40 32.95 31.22 51.01
C LEU A 40 33.98 30.08 50.90
N ALA A 41 35.21 30.47 50.57
CA ALA A 41 36.33 29.67 50.13
C ALA A 41 37.24 29.18 51.27
N SER A 42 38.03 28.11 51.05
CA SER A 42 39.49 28.11 51.29
C SER A 42 40.19 26.78 50.95
N THR A 43 41.31 26.91 50.24
CA THR A 43 42.59 26.16 50.29
C THR A 43 42.68 24.63 50.05
N THR A 44 43.18 24.30 48.84
CA THR A 44 44.37 23.47 48.51
C THR A 44 44.87 22.39 49.49
N VAL A 45 44.93 21.13 49.04
CA VAL A 45 46.15 20.30 48.82
C VAL A 45 45.75 19.10 47.92
N GLY A 46 46.53 18.82 46.87
CA GLY A 46 46.30 17.70 45.96
C GLY A 46 46.92 16.38 46.43
N ALA A 47 46.28 15.26 46.10
CA ALA A 47 46.85 14.19 45.25
C ALA A 47 46.04 12.87 45.40
N LYS A 48 45.80 12.24 44.23
CA LYS A 48 45.51 10.82 43.96
C LYS A 48 44.07 10.30 44.09
N ASP A 49 43.41 10.26 42.92
CA ASP A 49 42.77 9.10 42.29
C ASP A 49 41.88 8.17 43.12
N VAL A 50 40.56 8.43 43.09
CA VAL A 50 39.52 7.40 42.89
C VAL A 50 38.33 8.07 42.19
N VAL A 51 38.18 7.89 40.86
CA VAL A 51 36.99 8.33 40.12
C VAL A 51 36.01 7.16 40.01
N ALA A 52 34.91 7.25 40.77
CA ALA A 52 33.69 6.47 40.55
C ALA A 52 32.91 7.04 39.35
N PRO A 53 32.14 6.22 38.60
CA PRO A 53 31.68 6.58 37.27
C PRO A 53 30.60 7.66 37.30
N SER A 54 30.84 8.75 36.58
CA SER A 54 29.86 9.80 36.31
C SER A 54 28.83 9.30 35.29
N LYS A 55 27.54 9.55 35.60
CA LYS A 55 26.43 9.39 34.66
C LYS A 55 26.70 10.22 33.40
N PRO A 56 26.46 9.71 32.17
CA PRO A 56 26.61 10.54 30.99
C PRO A 56 25.52 11.62 30.95
N LEU A 57 25.97 12.86 30.76
CA LEU A 57 25.15 13.99 30.29
C LEU A 57 24.41 13.58 29.01
N ALA A 58 23.17 14.06 28.88
CA ALA A 58 22.35 13.93 27.68
C ALA A 58 23.15 14.32 26.42
N GLN A 59 23.41 13.34 25.56
CA GLN A 59 23.96 13.57 24.24
C GLN A 59 22.92 14.35 23.43
N GLN A 60 23.30 15.54 22.99
CA GLN A 60 22.67 16.20 21.84
C GLN A 60 22.67 15.19 20.69
N THR A 61 21.47 14.84 20.21
CA THR A 61 21.25 13.94 19.10
C THR A 61 21.81 14.59 17.83
N THR A 62 23.08 14.35 17.55
CA THR A 62 23.65 14.59 16.23
C THR A 62 22.93 13.66 15.26
N VAL A 63 22.33 14.25 14.23
CA VAL A 63 21.66 13.52 13.14
C VAL A 63 22.70 12.60 12.52
N ALA A 64 22.61 11.31 12.81
CA ALA A 64 23.55 10.32 12.33
C ALA A 64 23.50 10.27 10.80
N THR A 65 24.61 10.62 10.16
CA THR A 65 24.89 10.28 8.76
C THR A 65 24.97 8.77 8.64
N ALA A 66 23.94 8.15 8.06
CA ALA A 66 23.91 6.72 7.82
C ALA A 66 24.78 6.34 6.60
N PRO A 67 25.36 5.12 6.55
CA PRO A 67 26.17 4.68 5.42
C PRO A 67 25.34 4.51 4.14
N LYS A 68 25.87 5.04 3.03
CA LYS A 68 25.37 4.89 1.66
C LYS A 68 25.54 3.45 1.16
N LEU A 69 24.51 2.60 1.31
CA LEU A 69 24.05 1.53 0.38
C LEU A 69 23.07 0.54 1.06
N ALA A 70 23.05 0.45 2.40
CA ALA A 70 22.36 -0.63 3.11
C ALA A 70 20.92 -0.32 3.58
N GLN A 71 20.47 0.95 3.52
CA GLN A 71 19.21 1.34 4.17
C GLN A 71 17.94 0.96 3.39
N ARG A 72 17.97 0.90 2.06
CA ARG A 72 16.80 0.49 1.27
C ARG A 72 16.27 -0.89 1.67
N TRP A 73 17.19 -1.81 2.00
CA TRP A 73 16.90 -3.23 2.18
C TRP A 73 16.32 -3.62 3.55
N ARG A 74 15.84 -2.66 4.36
CA ARG A 74 15.33 -2.94 5.72
C ARG A 74 13.94 -2.42 6.05
N LYS A 75 13.30 -1.71 5.12
CA LYS A 75 11.93 -1.21 5.30
C LYS A 75 10.88 -2.23 4.92
N ARG A 76 9.69 -2.13 5.51
CA ARG A 76 8.60 -3.07 5.21
C ARG A 76 7.52 -2.43 4.37
N THR A 77 7.10 -1.24 4.78
CA THR A 77 6.20 -0.39 4.03
C THR A 77 6.87 0.00 2.72
N LYS A 78 6.16 -0.23 1.62
CA LYS A 78 6.62 -0.01 0.26
C LYS A 78 6.40 1.44 -0.16
N GLN A 79 7.21 1.91 -1.10
CA GLN A 79 7.09 3.25 -1.65
C GLN A 79 6.74 3.19 -3.13
N LEU A 80 5.61 3.80 -3.47
CA LEU A 80 5.24 4.11 -4.84
C LEU A 80 5.71 5.52 -5.20
N ALA A 81 6.37 5.66 -6.34
CA ALA A 81 6.66 6.95 -6.95
C ALA A 81 5.98 7.05 -8.32
N THR A 82 5.22 8.13 -8.54
CA THR A 82 4.67 8.42 -9.87
C THR A 82 5.76 9.04 -10.74
N LEU A 83 5.93 8.51 -11.96
CA LEU A 83 6.83 9.09 -12.95
C LEU A 83 6.13 10.16 -13.79
N GLY A 84 6.87 11.23 -14.10
CA GLY A 84 6.39 12.34 -14.91
C GLY A 84 7.55 13.21 -15.41
N PRO A 85 7.29 14.46 -15.85
CA PRO A 85 8.30 15.33 -16.44
C PRO A 85 9.57 15.56 -15.59
N ALA A 86 9.45 15.57 -14.26
CA ALA A 86 10.58 15.74 -13.35
C ALA A 86 11.37 14.44 -13.10
N SER A 87 10.85 13.30 -13.56
CA SER A 87 11.37 11.96 -13.28
C SER A 87 11.33 11.01 -14.47
N SER A 88 11.38 11.56 -15.69
CA SER A 88 11.28 10.76 -16.93
C SER A 88 12.64 10.38 -17.54
N SER A 89 13.76 10.68 -16.90
CA SER A 89 15.09 10.25 -17.35
C SER A 89 15.53 8.97 -16.65
N LEU A 90 16.31 8.13 -17.33
CA LEU A 90 16.90 6.91 -16.75
C LEU A 90 17.68 7.21 -15.46
N GLU A 91 18.48 8.28 -15.47
CA GLU A 91 19.27 8.71 -14.30
C GLU A 91 18.38 9.05 -13.11
N MET A 92 17.27 9.77 -13.34
CA MET A 92 16.36 10.11 -12.25
C MET A 92 15.57 8.88 -11.78
N ILE A 93 15.12 8.01 -12.67
CA ILE A 93 14.46 6.74 -12.29
C ILE A 93 15.40 5.90 -11.41
N GLU A 94 16.67 5.77 -11.79
CA GLU A 94 17.70 5.10 -10.99
C GLU A 94 17.89 5.79 -9.64
N THR A 95 17.92 7.12 -9.62
CA THR A 95 18.04 7.93 -8.39
C THR A 95 16.85 7.69 -7.44
N LEU A 96 15.62 7.73 -7.96
CA LEU A 96 14.41 7.45 -7.17
C LEU A 96 14.41 6.02 -6.65
N PHE A 97 14.81 5.06 -7.47
CA PHE A 97 15.00 3.67 -7.06
C PHE A 97 15.99 3.62 -5.89
N LEU A 98 17.21 4.14 -6.03
CA LEU A 98 18.22 4.13 -4.96
C LEU A 98 17.78 4.87 -3.69
N ALA A 99 16.99 5.95 -3.81
CA ALA A 99 16.43 6.69 -2.69
C ALA A 99 15.37 5.89 -1.90
N GLY A 100 14.67 4.96 -2.56
CA GLY A 100 13.75 4.05 -1.90
C GLY A 100 12.55 3.59 -2.74
N ALA A 101 12.30 4.11 -3.94
CA ALA A 101 11.12 3.70 -4.72
C ALA A 101 11.14 2.18 -5.02
N ASP A 102 10.08 1.47 -4.63
CA ASP A 102 9.90 0.04 -4.88
C ASP A 102 9.01 -0.20 -6.11
N VAL A 103 8.03 0.67 -6.30
CA VAL A 103 7.04 0.59 -7.37
C VAL A 103 6.99 1.92 -8.10
N PHE A 104 6.95 1.88 -9.43
CA PHE A 104 6.75 3.07 -10.25
C PHE A 104 5.34 3.09 -10.82
N ARG A 105 4.64 4.21 -10.61
CA ARG A 105 3.31 4.46 -11.18
C ARG A 105 3.44 5.21 -12.50
N LEU A 106 2.79 4.68 -13.52
CA LEU A 106 2.58 5.32 -14.82
C LEU A 106 1.14 5.80 -14.89
N ASN A 107 0.92 7.11 -14.75
CA ASN A 107 -0.41 7.70 -14.82
C ASN A 107 -0.84 7.91 -16.28
N PHE A 108 -1.85 7.17 -16.77
CA PHE A 108 -2.34 7.26 -18.15
C PHE A 108 -3.33 8.43 -18.37
N SER A 109 -3.63 9.22 -17.34
CA SER A 109 -4.35 10.49 -17.49
C SER A 109 -3.58 11.54 -18.31
N HIS A 110 -2.25 11.36 -18.45
CA HIS A 110 -1.33 12.29 -19.11
C HIS A 110 -0.27 11.55 -19.92
N GLY A 111 0.21 12.16 -21.00
CA GLY A 111 1.21 11.58 -21.90
C GLY A 111 0.62 10.57 -22.89
N SER A 112 1.40 10.21 -23.90
CA SER A 112 1.02 9.18 -24.88
C SER A 112 1.38 7.78 -24.37
N GLN A 113 0.78 6.76 -24.99
CA GLN A 113 1.07 5.35 -24.72
C GLN A 113 2.55 5.03 -24.97
N GLU A 114 3.14 5.54 -26.05
CA GLU A 114 4.55 5.36 -26.40
C GLU A 114 5.49 5.90 -25.32
N GLN A 115 5.18 7.07 -24.77
CA GLN A 115 5.95 7.63 -23.65
C GLN A 115 5.91 6.72 -22.42
N LYS A 116 4.79 6.03 -22.17
CA LYS A 116 4.69 5.05 -21.07
C LYS A 116 5.55 3.83 -21.32
N LYS A 117 5.62 3.36 -22.56
CA LYS A 117 6.51 2.26 -22.95
C LYS A 117 7.98 2.62 -22.78
N GLU A 118 8.39 3.83 -23.16
CA GLU A 118 9.76 4.31 -22.93
C GLU A 118 10.12 4.32 -21.43
N LEU A 119 9.24 4.85 -20.58
CA LEU A 119 9.42 4.82 -19.12
C LEU A 119 9.53 3.39 -18.58
N LEU A 120 8.65 2.48 -19.04
CA LEU A 120 8.69 1.08 -18.66
C LEU A 120 10.04 0.44 -19.01
N MET A 121 10.55 0.67 -20.23
CA MET A 121 11.84 0.12 -20.66
C MET A 121 13.00 0.63 -19.80
N MET A 122 13.02 1.91 -19.44
CA MET A 122 14.03 2.47 -18.53
C MET A 122 13.93 1.84 -17.13
N ILE A 123 12.72 1.60 -16.61
CA ILE A 123 12.54 0.88 -15.34
C ILE A 123 13.11 -0.54 -15.43
N ARG A 124 12.89 -1.24 -16.56
CA ARG A 124 13.44 -2.60 -16.77
C ARG A 124 14.96 -2.60 -16.84
N GLU A 125 15.59 -1.57 -17.41
CA GLU A 125 17.05 -1.42 -17.41
C GLU A 125 17.59 -1.27 -15.97
N VAL A 126 16.94 -0.46 -15.14
CA VAL A 126 17.30 -0.33 -13.71
C VAL A 126 17.08 -1.64 -12.96
N GLU A 127 15.96 -2.33 -13.18
CA GLU A 127 15.66 -3.64 -12.58
C GLU A 127 16.75 -4.67 -12.91
N GLU A 128 17.21 -4.72 -14.17
CA GLU A 128 18.26 -5.63 -14.61
C GLU A 128 19.62 -5.29 -13.97
N LYS A 129 19.99 -3.99 -14.00
CA LYS A 129 21.24 -3.46 -13.42
C LYS A 129 21.41 -3.86 -11.96
N TYR A 130 20.33 -3.77 -11.18
CA TYR A 130 20.36 -4.08 -9.75
C TYR A 130 19.92 -5.50 -9.41
N SER A 131 19.50 -6.29 -10.40
CA SER A 131 18.97 -7.65 -10.20
C SER A 131 17.91 -7.69 -9.09
N HIS A 132 17.04 -6.67 -9.08
CA HIS A 132 16.05 -6.46 -8.05
C HIS A 132 14.69 -6.17 -8.69
N PRO A 133 13.65 -6.98 -8.42
CA PRO A 133 12.35 -6.78 -9.01
C PRO A 133 11.80 -5.37 -8.73
N ILE A 134 11.28 -4.71 -9.77
CA ILE A 134 10.62 -3.41 -9.67
C ILE A 134 9.22 -3.57 -10.25
N ALA A 135 8.20 -3.23 -9.47
CA ALA A 135 6.83 -3.26 -9.97
C ALA A 135 6.49 -1.98 -10.73
N VAL A 136 5.66 -2.13 -11.76
CA VAL A 136 5.06 -1.03 -12.50
C VAL A 136 3.55 -1.10 -12.38
N LEU A 137 2.96 0.00 -11.90
CA LEU A 137 1.52 0.22 -11.80
C LEU A 137 1.07 1.13 -12.94
N GLY A 138 0.32 0.59 -13.90
CA GLY A 138 -0.43 1.39 -14.87
C GLY A 138 -1.72 1.89 -14.23
N ASP A 139 -1.92 3.21 -14.18
CA ASP A 139 -3.10 3.82 -13.55
C ASP A 139 -4.02 4.41 -14.62
N LEU A 140 -5.21 3.81 -14.77
CA LEU A 140 -6.24 4.22 -15.72
C LEU A 140 -6.88 5.53 -15.29
N GLN A 141 -7.33 6.32 -16.26
CA GLN A 141 -7.83 7.66 -16.01
C GLN A 141 -9.22 7.66 -15.37
N GLY A 142 -10.11 6.80 -15.89
CA GLY A 142 -11.53 6.82 -15.54
C GLY A 142 -12.30 8.01 -16.15
N PRO A 143 -13.61 8.11 -15.83
CA PRO A 143 -14.49 9.15 -16.34
C PRO A 143 -14.07 10.55 -15.88
N LYS A 144 -14.13 11.53 -16.78
CA LYS A 144 -13.85 12.94 -16.49
C LYS A 144 -15.15 13.75 -16.53
N LEU A 145 -15.89 13.73 -15.42
CA LEU A 145 -17.15 14.48 -15.27
C LEU A 145 -16.85 15.98 -15.13
N ARG A 146 -17.31 16.79 -16.07
CA ARG A 146 -16.97 18.23 -16.15
C ARG A 146 -18.14 19.06 -16.66
N VAL A 147 -18.23 20.30 -16.22
CA VAL A 147 -19.12 21.30 -16.85
C VAL A 147 -18.59 21.72 -18.23
N GLY A 148 -19.45 22.29 -19.06
CA GLY A 148 -19.11 22.86 -20.36
C GLY A 148 -18.33 24.17 -20.26
N GLU A 149 -18.50 25.01 -21.27
CA GLU A 149 -17.80 26.27 -21.40
C GLU A 149 -18.73 27.45 -21.17
N PHE A 150 -18.18 28.55 -20.65
CA PHE A 150 -18.87 29.80 -20.42
C PHE A 150 -18.58 30.80 -21.53
N SER A 151 -19.57 31.65 -21.81
CA SER A 151 -19.45 32.78 -22.75
C SER A 151 -18.35 33.76 -22.30
N ASN A 152 -18.19 33.92 -20.99
CA ASN A 152 -17.06 34.57 -20.36
C ASN A 152 -15.89 33.59 -20.22
N PRO A 153 -14.74 33.78 -20.91
CA PRO A 153 -13.62 32.86 -20.84
C PRO A 153 -13.00 32.72 -19.44
N LYS A 154 -13.22 33.71 -18.58
CA LYS A 154 -12.76 33.64 -17.19
C LYS A 154 -13.67 32.77 -16.34
N GLY A 155 -14.87 32.43 -16.77
CA GLY A 155 -15.90 31.80 -15.96
C GLY A 155 -16.72 32.80 -15.14
N GLU A 156 -17.74 32.30 -14.45
CA GLU A 156 -18.74 33.06 -13.72
C GLU A 156 -18.60 32.91 -12.21
N MET A 157 -18.91 33.98 -11.47
CA MET A 157 -18.93 33.96 -10.01
C MET A 157 -20.36 33.71 -9.55
N LEU A 158 -20.58 32.63 -8.82
CA LEU A 158 -21.89 32.30 -8.27
C LEU A 158 -22.03 32.80 -6.84
N GLU A 159 -23.18 33.37 -6.52
CA GLU A 159 -23.51 33.91 -5.20
C GLU A 159 -24.30 32.92 -4.34
N LYS A 160 -24.20 33.07 -3.02
CA LYS A 160 -24.90 32.17 -2.09
C LYS A 160 -26.41 32.35 -2.21
N GLY A 161 -27.13 31.23 -2.34
CA GLY A 161 -28.58 31.17 -2.51
C GLY A 161 -29.06 31.43 -3.94
N GLN A 162 -28.16 31.73 -4.87
CA GLN A 162 -28.49 31.91 -6.27
C GLN A 162 -29.02 30.60 -6.87
N MET A 163 -30.01 30.70 -7.77
CA MET A 163 -30.43 29.57 -8.61
C MET A 163 -29.52 29.47 -9.84
N PHE A 164 -29.07 28.27 -10.12
CA PHE A 164 -28.16 27.98 -11.22
C PHE A 164 -28.54 26.65 -11.87
N ARG A 165 -28.69 26.68 -13.20
CA ARG A 165 -29.11 25.51 -13.98
C ARG A 165 -27.92 24.77 -14.56
N LEU A 166 -27.94 23.45 -14.43
CA LEU A 166 -27.09 22.52 -15.17
C LEU A 166 -27.94 21.81 -16.21
N ASP A 167 -27.62 21.90 -17.49
CA ASP A 167 -28.46 21.36 -18.57
C ASP A 167 -27.66 20.68 -19.69
N LEU A 168 -28.36 20.00 -20.60
CA LEU A 168 -27.75 19.40 -21.78
C LEU A 168 -27.66 20.37 -22.97
N ASP A 169 -27.87 21.67 -22.77
CA ASP A 169 -27.83 22.67 -23.84
C ASP A 169 -26.36 23.01 -24.17
N GLU A 170 -25.94 22.74 -25.41
CA GLU A 170 -24.59 23.03 -25.89
C GLU A 170 -24.25 24.53 -25.97
N ALA A 171 -25.24 25.41 -25.81
CA ALA A 171 -24.99 26.84 -25.72
C ALA A 171 -23.97 27.16 -24.61
N LEU A 172 -23.16 28.19 -24.81
CA LEU A 172 -22.21 28.65 -23.81
C LEU A 172 -22.93 29.10 -22.54
N GLY A 173 -22.39 28.70 -21.39
CA GLY A 173 -22.91 29.06 -20.08
C GLY A 173 -22.78 30.56 -19.77
N ASP A 174 -23.52 31.00 -18.78
CA ASP A 174 -23.52 32.34 -18.22
C ASP A 174 -23.72 32.29 -16.70
N SER A 175 -24.01 33.44 -16.09
CA SER A 175 -24.22 33.51 -14.64
C SER A 175 -25.40 32.67 -14.14
N THR A 176 -26.34 32.26 -14.99
CA THR A 176 -27.57 31.55 -14.62
C THR A 176 -27.56 30.06 -15.00
N ARG A 177 -26.73 29.66 -15.97
CA ARG A 177 -26.65 28.27 -16.41
C ARG A 177 -25.29 27.86 -16.96
N VAL A 178 -25.03 26.55 -17.01
CA VAL A 178 -23.95 25.98 -17.83
C VAL A 178 -24.33 24.57 -18.30
N MET A 179 -23.78 24.18 -19.45
CA MET A 179 -23.91 22.82 -19.94
C MET A 179 -23.26 21.85 -18.94
N LEU A 180 -23.94 20.75 -18.65
CA LEU A 180 -23.39 19.56 -18.01
C LEU A 180 -23.52 18.41 -19.01
N PRO A 181 -22.49 18.10 -19.81
CA PRO A 181 -22.51 17.06 -20.86
C PRO A 181 -22.54 15.62 -20.31
N HIS A 182 -23.31 15.40 -19.24
CA HIS A 182 -23.38 14.17 -18.47
C HIS A 182 -24.85 13.84 -18.16
N PRO A 183 -25.64 13.35 -19.13
CA PRO A 183 -27.02 12.94 -18.90
C PRO A 183 -27.16 11.93 -17.76
N GLU A 184 -26.14 11.10 -17.54
CA GLU A 184 -26.04 10.16 -16.41
C GLU A 184 -26.15 10.85 -15.05
N ILE A 185 -25.58 12.05 -14.88
CA ILE A 185 -25.66 12.80 -13.63
C ILE A 185 -27.08 13.33 -13.44
N ILE A 186 -27.70 13.85 -14.50
CA ILE A 186 -29.08 14.35 -14.46
C ILE A 186 -30.06 13.22 -14.13
N ALA A 187 -29.85 12.05 -14.73
CA ALA A 187 -30.65 10.86 -14.49
C ALA A 187 -30.55 10.39 -13.03
N ALA A 188 -29.33 10.27 -12.50
CA ALA A 188 -29.06 9.75 -11.14
C ALA A 188 -29.33 10.76 -10.00
N SER A 189 -29.42 12.06 -10.28
CA SER A 189 -29.63 13.08 -9.25
C SER A 189 -31.08 13.13 -8.78
N GLU A 190 -31.31 13.22 -7.48
CA GLU A 190 -32.63 13.50 -6.88
C GLU A 190 -32.67 14.89 -6.25
N ILE A 191 -33.88 15.35 -5.88
CA ILE A 191 -34.03 16.56 -5.07
C ILE A 191 -33.22 16.39 -3.78
N ASP A 192 -32.56 17.46 -3.34
CA ASP A 192 -31.64 17.54 -2.22
C ASP A 192 -30.27 16.87 -2.43
N HIS A 193 -30.01 16.20 -3.57
CA HIS A 193 -28.66 15.73 -3.90
C HIS A 193 -27.68 16.90 -4.07
N VAL A 194 -26.45 16.67 -3.63
CA VAL A 194 -25.34 17.61 -3.74
C VAL A 194 -24.51 17.36 -5.00
N LEU A 195 -24.14 18.45 -5.65
CA LEU A 195 -23.17 18.50 -6.74
C LEU A 195 -22.02 19.43 -6.33
N LEU A 196 -20.81 18.92 -6.45
CA LEU A 196 -19.59 19.62 -6.06
C LEU A 196 -18.80 19.99 -7.31
N ILE A 197 -18.42 21.26 -7.45
CA ILE A 197 -17.70 21.76 -8.63
C ILE A 197 -16.31 22.26 -8.23
N ASP A 198 -15.31 21.98 -9.08
CA ASP A 198 -13.90 22.35 -8.89
C ASP A 198 -13.34 21.84 -7.55
N ASP A 199 -13.41 20.52 -7.33
CA ASP A 199 -12.92 19.83 -6.14
C ASP A 199 -13.61 20.31 -4.86
N GLY A 200 -14.92 20.52 -4.93
CA GLY A 200 -15.76 20.94 -3.80
C GLY A 200 -15.72 22.43 -3.45
N LYS A 201 -15.00 23.27 -4.22
CA LYS A 201 -14.94 24.73 -3.97
C LYS A 201 -16.27 25.43 -4.17
N VAL A 202 -17.13 24.90 -5.03
CA VAL A 202 -18.52 25.34 -5.19
C VAL A 202 -19.44 24.16 -4.91
N LYS A 203 -20.46 24.40 -4.09
CA LYS A 203 -21.46 23.40 -3.72
C LYS A 203 -22.82 23.83 -4.22
N LEU A 204 -23.43 22.97 -5.01
CA LEU A 204 -24.76 23.11 -5.56
C LEU A 204 -25.66 22.03 -4.95
N THR A 205 -26.90 22.38 -4.60
CA THR A 205 -27.90 21.43 -4.12
C THR A 205 -29.09 21.43 -5.07
N VAL A 206 -29.48 20.26 -5.55
CA VAL A 206 -30.58 20.10 -6.50
C VAL A 206 -31.90 20.46 -5.82
N VAL A 207 -32.61 21.45 -6.37
CA VAL A 207 -33.94 21.89 -5.89
C VAL A 207 -35.07 21.56 -6.87
N GLY A 208 -34.72 21.13 -8.09
CA GLY A 208 -35.65 20.64 -9.09
C GLY A 208 -34.91 19.94 -10.23
N LYS A 209 -35.61 19.06 -10.97
CA LYS A 209 -35.06 18.39 -12.15
C LYS A 209 -36.10 18.28 -13.25
N GLY A 210 -35.64 18.25 -14.49
CA GLY A 210 -36.40 17.78 -15.64
C GLY A 210 -35.57 16.79 -16.46
N ASP A 211 -36.09 16.35 -17.60
CA ASP A 211 -35.45 15.29 -18.40
C ASP A 211 -34.03 15.64 -18.90
N LYS A 212 -33.70 16.93 -18.97
CA LYS A 212 -32.45 17.43 -19.55
C LYS A 212 -31.78 18.52 -18.71
N TYR A 213 -32.23 18.73 -17.48
CA TYR A 213 -31.65 19.76 -16.62
C TYR A 213 -31.85 19.48 -15.13
N LEU A 214 -30.97 20.06 -14.33
CA LEU A 214 -31.08 20.21 -12.88
C LEU A 214 -31.15 21.71 -12.55
N GLU A 215 -32.12 22.09 -11.74
CA GLU A 215 -32.16 23.38 -11.06
C GLU A 215 -31.46 23.22 -9.72
N CYS A 216 -30.43 24.02 -9.49
CA CYS A 216 -29.65 23.94 -8.28
C CYS A 216 -29.65 25.26 -7.53
N ARG A 217 -29.60 25.19 -6.20
CA ARG A 217 -29.29 26.32 -5.33
C ARG A 217 -27.81 26.28 -4.98
N VAL A 218 -27.14 27.43 -5.05
CA VAL A 218 -25.75 27.59 -4.66
C VAL A 218 -25.64 27.67 -3.13
N ASP A 219 -25.11 26.64 -2.49
CA ASP A 219 -24.93 26.59 -1.04
C ASP A 219 -23.55 27.11 -0.61
N VAL A 220 -22.50 26.79 -1.37
CA VAL A 220 -21.16 27.36 -1.22
C VAL A 220 -20.84 28.19 -2.47
N PRO A 221 -20.72 29.53 -2.35
CA PRO A 221 -20.47 30.41 -3.48
C PRO A 221 -19.03 30.26 -3.98
N GLY A 222 -18.81 30.59 -5.24
CA GLY A 222 -17.48 30.59 -5.82
C GLY A 222 -17.50 30.66 -7.33
N LYS A 223 -16.31 30.65 -7.90
CA LYS A 223 -16.13 30.84 -9.33
C LYS A 223 -16.13 29.49 -10.05
N ILE A 224 -16.99 29.35 -11.06
CA ILE A 224 -16.99 28.21 -11.98
C ILE A 224 -16.41 28.68 -13.32
N SER A 225 -15.43 27.96 -13.83
CA SER A 225 -14.84 28.22 -15.16
C SER A 225 -15.00 27.01 -16.08
N ASN A 226 -14.50 27.13 -17.31
CA ASN A 226 -14.61 26.10 -18.33
C ASN A 226 -14.06 24.75 -17.85
N ARG A 227 -14.79 23.67 -18.16
CA ARG A 227 -14.33 22.27 -18.00
C ARG A 227 -13.91 21.92 -16.57
N LYS A 228 -14.50 22.57 -15.56
CA LYS A 228 -14.28 22.25 -14.15
C LYS A 228 -14.94 20.93 -13.78
N GLY A 229 -14.28 20.17 -12.91
CA GLY A 229 -14.73 18.85 -12.46
C GLY A 229 -16.05 18.92 -11.72
N VAL A 230 -16.85 17.87 -11.85
CA VAL A 230 -18.15 17.69 -11.19
C VAL A 230 -18.08 16.40 -10.39
N ASN A 231 -18.37 16.48 -9.11
CA ASN A 231 -18.42 15.36 -8.18
C ASN A 231 -19.85 15.19 -7.67
N THR A 232 -20.24 13.94 -7.43
CA THR A 232 -21.62 13.48 -7.20
C THR A 232 -21.65 12.55 -5.99
N PRO A 233 -21.49 13.09 -4.77
CA PRO A 233 -21.31 12.28 -3.56
C PRO A 233 -22.54 11.43 -3.22
N ASP A 234 -23.73 11.95 -3.50
CA ASP A 234 -25.01 11.32 -3.15
C ASP A 234 -25.54 10.39 -4.25
N SER A 235 -24.81 10.18 -5.35
CA SER A 235 -25.32 9.47 -6.52
C SER A 235 -24.36 8.39 -7.00
N VAL A 236 -24.90 7.20 -7.26
CA VAL A 236 -24.23 6.16 -8.03
C VAL A 236 -24.59 6.37 -9.50
N LEU A 237 -23.58 6.58 -10.34
CA LEU A 237 -23.78 6.84 -11.76
C LEU A 237 -23.83 5.52 -12.52
N ASP A 238 -24.86 5.34 -13.36
CA ASP A 238 -24.99 4.20 -14.29
C ASP A 238 -24.08 4.40 -15.50
N ILE A 239 -22.77 4.35 -15.25
CA ILE A 239 -21.71 4.43 -16.25
C ILE A 239 -20.63 3.41 -15.94
N SER A 240 -20.01 2.88 -17.00
CA SER A 240 -18.78 2.10 -16.83
C SER A 240 -17.65 3.02 -16.35
N PRO A 241 -16.82 2.59 -15.38
CA PRO A 241 -15.61 3.32 -15.01
C PRO A 241 -14.55 3.29 -16.13
N LEU A 242 -14.71 2.42 -17.14
CA LEU A 242 -13.79 2.28 -18.26
C LEU A 242 -14.27 3.08 -19.46
N THR A 243 -13.68 4.26 -19.65
CA THR A 243 -13.92 5.08 -20.84
C THR A 243 -13.37 4.41 -22.11
N PRO A 244 -13.75 4.86 -23.33
CA PRO A 244 -13.12 4.38 -24.56
C PRO A 244 -11.60 4.54 -24.56
N LYS A 245 -11.10 5.61 -23.93
CA LYS A 245 -9.67 5.83 -23.74
C LYS A 245 -9.07 4.79 -22.79
N ASP A 246 -9.71 4.53 -21.65
CA ASP A 246 -9.22 3.54 -20.68
C ASP A 246 -9.17 2.13 -21.27
N ARG A 247 -10.12 1.76 -22.14
CA ARG A 247 -10.09 0.47 -22.85
C ARG A 247 -8.88 0.35 -23.77
N SER A 248 -8.60 1.40 -24.54
CA SER A 248 -7.39 1.46 -25.39
C SER A 248 -6.12 1.43 -24.56
N ASP A 249 -6.08 2.16 -23.44
CA ASP A 249 -4.91 2.16 -22.54
C ASP A 249 -4.73 0.81 -21.84
N LEU A 250 -5.82 0.13 -21.45
CA LEU A 250 -5.79 -1.19 -20.84
C LEU A 250 -5.19 -2.21 -21.81
N GLU A 251 -5.66 -2.24 -23.06
CA GLU A 251 -5.10 -3.12 -24.09
C GLU A 251 -3.60 -2.87 -24.27
N TYR A 252 -3.19 -1.60 -24.33
CA TYR A 252 -1.78 -1.23 -24.43
C TYR A 252 -0.96 -1.63 -23.20
N MET A 253 -1.50 -1.44 -21.99
CA MET A 253 -0.87 -1.86 -20.73
C MET A 253 -0.61 -3.38 -20.70
N LEU A 254 -1.55 -4.17 -21.21
CA LEU A 254 -1.41 -5.62 -21.33
C LEU A 254 -0.34 -5.99 -22.37
N GLU A 255 -0.29 -5.31 -23.51
CA GLU A 255 0.71 -5.52 -24.55
C GLU A 255 2.15 -5.27 -24.05
N ILE A 256 2.36 -4.14 -23.35
CA ILE A 256 3.70 -3.76 -22.87
C ILE A 256 4.11 -4.51 -21.60
N GLY A 257 3.17 -5.16 -20.91
CA GLY A 257 3.43 -5.97 -19.72
C GLY A 257 3.65 -5.16 -18.44
N VAL A 258 2.65 -4.35 -18.05
CA VAL A 258 2.61 -3.78 -16.68
C VAL A 258 2.35 -4.86 -15.64
N ASP A 259 2.83 -4.66 -14.41
CA ASP A 259 2.69 -5.66 -13.35
C ASP A 259 1.35 -5.54 -12.60
N TRP A 260 0.85 -4.30 -12.53
CA TRP A 260 -0.41 -3.94 -11.90
C TRP A 260 -1.20 -2.96 -12.78
N VAL A 261 -2.53 -3.05 -12.72
CA VAL A 261 -3.48 -2.08 -13.30
C VAL A 261 -4.33 -1.48 -12.18
N ALA A 262 -4.35 -0.16 -12.06
CA ALA A 262 -5.27 0.54 -11.16
C ALA A 262 -6.52 1.03 -11.92
N LEU A 263 -7.70 0.74 -11.37
CA LEU A 263 -8.98 1.23 -11.87
C LEU A 263 -9.44 2.41 -11.02
N SER A 264 -9.56 3.57 -11.66
CA SER A 264 -10.12 4.80 -11.08
C SER A 264 -11.65 4.76 -11.04
N PHE A 265 -12.25 5.59 -10.19
CA PHE A 265 -13.71 5.80 -10.14
C PHE A 265 -14.52 4.53 -9.87
N VAL A 266 -13.98 3.60 -9.08
CA VAL A 266 -14.73 2.40 -8.66
C VAL A 266 -15.87 2.83 -7.75
N GLN A 267 -17.09 2.38 -8.07
CA GLN A 267 -18.30 2.65 -7.34
C GLN A 267 -18.87 1.40 -6.66
N GLN A 268 -18.72 0.22 -7.29
CA GLN A 268 -19.37 -1.02 -6.90
C GLN A 268 -18.59 -2.27 -7.35
N PRO A 269 -18.89 -3.48 -6.83
CA PRO A 269 -18.19 -4.72 -7.22
C PRO A 269 -18.23 -5.04 -8.71
N ALA A 270 -19.34 -4.72 -9.39
CA ALA A 270 -19.53 -4.97 -10.82
C ALA A 270 -18.48 -4.25 -11.69
N ASP A 271 -17.96 -3.12 -11.22
CA ASP A 271 -16.90 -2.36 -11.90
C ASP A 271 -15.59 -3.15 -11.99
N ILE A 272 -15.29 -3.93 -10.94
CA ILE A 272 -14.12 -4.80 -10.89
C ILE A 272 -14.34 -6.04 -11.75
N GLU A 273 -15.54 -6.61 -11.70
CA GLU A 273 -15.91 -7.74 -12.57
C GLU A 273 -15.75 -7.37 -14.05
N GLU A 274 -16.13 -6.14 -14.44
CA GLU A 274 -15.97 -5.63 -15.80
C GLU A 274 -14.50 -5.61 -16.24
N ILE A 275 -13.60 -4.97 -15.47
CA ILE A 275 -12.19 -4.90 -15.87
C ILE A 275 -11.53 -6.28 -15.88
N LEU A 276 -11.88 -7.16 -14.95
CA LEU A 276 -11.37 -8.54 -14.91
C LEU A 276 -11.77 -9.31 -16.18
N ALA A 277 -13.04 -9.24 -16.57
CA ALA A 277 -13.53 -9.88 -17.79
C ALA A 277 -12.82 -9.35 -19.05
N LEU A 278 -12.56 -8.03 -19.10
CA LEU A 278 -11.84 -7.42 -20.22
C LEU A 278 -10.37 -7.86 -20.26
N ILE A 279 -9.68 -7.91 -19.12
CA ILE A 279 -8.31 -8.40 -19.05
C ILE A 279 -8.26 -9.85 -19.53
N ASP A 280 -9.13 -10.72 -19.02
CA ASP A 280 -9.17 -12.14 -19.37
C ASP A 280 -9.51 -12.36 -20.86
N GLN A 281 -10.30 -11.48 -21.47
CA GLN A 281 -10.61 -11.52 -22.90
C GLN A 281 -9.41 -11.18 -23.79
N HIS A 282 -8.57 -10.23 -23.39
CA HIS A 282 -7.42 -9.77 -24.19
C HIS A 282 -6.18 -10.62 -23.96
N LEU A 283 -6.08 -11.28 -22.80
CA LEU A 283 -4.92 -12.11 -22.48
C LEU A 283 -4.99 -13.46 -23.22
N PRO A 284 -3.88 -13.90 -23.85
CA PRO A 284 -3.82 -15.24 -24.40
C PRO A 284 -3.87 -16.29 -23.28
N GLY A 285 -4.36 -17.48 -23.61
CA GLY A 285 -4.44 -18.58 -22.65
C GLY A 285 -3.10 -18.90 -22.01
N GLY A 286 -3.05 -18.92 -20.67
CA GLY A 286 -1.83 -19.17 -19.89
C GLY A 286 -0.95 -17.93 -19.65
N ALA A 287 -1.33 -16.74 -20.14
CA ALA A 287 -0.61 -15.52 -19.83
C ALA A 287 -0.71 -15.14 -18.34
N PHE A 288 0.33 -14.49 -17.82
CA PHE A 288 0.30 -13.89 -16.49
C PHE A 288 -0.60 -12.66 -16.51
N ARG A 289 -1.68 -12.72 -15.74
CA ARG A 289 -2.57 -11.59 -15.53
C ARG A 289 -1.86 -10.52 -14.69
N PRO A 290 -1.89 -9.22 -15.08
CA PRO A 290 -1.49 -8.17 -14.15
C PRO A 290 -2.41 -8.17 -12.94
N ALA A 291 -1.89 -7.73 -11.80
CA ALA A 291 -2.69 -7.62 -10.59
C ALA A 291 -3.62 -6.39 -10.68
N VAL A 292 -4.87 -6.51 -10.27
CA VAL A 292 -5.86 -5.42 -10.35
C VAL A 292 -5.99 -4.70 -9.01
N MET A 293 -5.89 -3.37 -9.04
CA MET A 293 -6.03 -2.50 -7.89
C MET A 293 -7.23 -1.56 -8.04
N ALA A 294 -8.20 -1.64 -7.14
CA ALA A 294 -9.31 -0.68 -7.11
C ALA A 294 -8.89 0.60 -6.38
N LYS A 295 -9.19 1.77 -6.96
CA LYS A 295 -9.05 3.06 -6.27
C LYS A 295 -10.38 3.41 -5.61
N ILE A 296 -10.37 3.48 -4.28
CA ILE A 296 -11.54 3.84 -3.48
C ILE A 296 -11.60 5.37 -3.38
N GLU A 297 -12.46 5.93 -4.21
CA GLU A 297 -12.64 7.39 -4.41
C GLU A 297 -14.08 7.83 -4.12
N LYS A 298 -15.03 6.88 -4.15
CA LYS A 298 -16.47 7.17 -4.09
C LYS A 298 -17.10 6.66 -2.79
N PRO A 299 -18.02 7.42 -2.18
CA PRO A 299 -18.78 6.97 -1.00
C PRO A 299 -19.58 5.69 -1.26
N SER A 300 -19.98 5.44 -2.51
CA SER A 300 -20.74 4.26 -2.92
C SER A 300 -20.04 2.93 -2.61
N CYS A 301 -18.71 2.94 -2.51
CA CYS A 301 -17.92 1.78 -2.10
C CYS A 301 -18.25 1.31 -0.67
N PHE A 302 -18.85 2.17 0.16
CA PHE A 302 -19.22 1.86 1.54
C PHE A 302 -20.72 1.55 1.72
N LEU A 303 -21.49 1.48 0.63
CA LEU A 303 -22.88 1.07 0.68
C LEU A 303 -22.98 -0.44 0.85
N GLY A 304 -23.70 -0.89 1.87
CA GLY A 304 -23.89 -2.33 2.13
C GLY A 304 -22.58 -3.06 2.38
N ASP A 305 -22.32 -4.11 1.62
CA ASP A 305 -21.11 -4.97 1.66
C ASP A 305 -20.17 -4.72 0.46
N ASN A 306 -20.30 -3.57 -0.20
CA ASN A 306 -19.54 -3.26 -1.42
C ASN A 306 -18.03 -3.29 -1.19
N LEU A 307 -17.54 -2.72 -0.08
CA LEU A 307 -16.10 -2.62 0.20
C LEU A 307 -15.49 -4.02 0.31
N GLU A 308 -16.10 -4.91 1.08
CA GLU A 308 -15.66 -6.28 1.28
C GLU A 308 -15.64 -7.04 -0.06
N ARG A 309 -16.70 -6.92 -0.85
CA ARG A 309 -16.80 -7.57 -2.16
C ARG A 309 -15.78 -7.03 -3.16
N ILE A 310 -15.54 -5.73 -3.19
CA ILE A 310 -14.48 -5.11 -4.01
C ILE A 310 -13.11 -5.65 -3.60
N VAL A 311 -12.82 -5.71 -2.30
CA VAL A 311 -11.55 -6.25 -1.76
C VAL A 311 -11.35 -7.72 -2.14
N ASP A 312 -12.40 -8.52 -2.11
CA ASP A 312 -12.33 -9.94 -2.47
C ASP A 312 -12.02 -10.16 -3.95
N LEU A 313 -12.61 -9.34 -4.83
CA LEU A 313 -12.41 -9.38 -6.28
C LEU A 313 -11.03 -8.85 -6.73
N CYS A 314 -10.48 -7.87 -6.03
CA CYS A 314 -9.22 -7.22 -6.42
C CYS A 314 -7.97 -7.95 -5.89
N ASP A 315 -6.81 -7.67 -6.48
CA ASP A 315 -5.51 -8.12 -5.97
C ASP A 315 -4.91 -7.12 -4.95
N GLY A 316 -5.40 -5.88 -4.91
CA GLY A 316 -5.04 -4.86 -3.94
C GLY A 316 -5.98 -3.65 -4.01
N ILE A 317 -5.83 -2.71 -3.08
CA ILE A 317 -6.65 -1.51 -3.00
C ILE A 317 -5.77 -0.26 -2.88
N MET A 318 -6.22 0.85 -3.47
CA MET A 318 -5.66 2.18 -3.24
C MET A 318 -6.68 3.07 -2.54
N VAL A 319 -6.29 3.65 -1.40
CA VAL A 319 -7.04 4.71 -0.70
C VAL A 319 -6.64 6.05 -1.32
N ALA A 320 -7.50 6.60 -2.17
CA ALA A 320 -7.24 7.86 -2.88
C ALA A 320 -7.86 9.03 -2.09
N ARG A 321 -7.13 9.51 -1.08
CA ARG A 321 -7.65 10.43 -0.05
C ARG A 321 -8.06 11.81 -0.58
N GLY A 322 -7.38 12.31 -1.60
CA GLY A 322 -7.70 13.56 -2.27
C GLY A 322 -9.07 13.48 -2.92
N ASP A 323 -9.29 12.48 -3.76
CA ASP A 323 -10.58 12.26 -4.44
C ASP A 323 -11.68 11.89 -3.45
N LEU A 324 -11.39 10.98 -2.51
CA LEU A 324 -12.33 10.58 -1.47
C LEU A 324 -12.71 11.76 -0.54
N GLY A 325 -11.78 12.67 -0.25
CA GLY A 325 -12.03 13.86 0.56
C GLY A 325 -12.76 14.99 -0.16
N VAL A 326 -12.90 14.91 -1.48
CA VAL A 326 -13.84 15.76 -2.23
C VAL A 326 -15.25 15.20 -2.11
N GLU A 327 -15.42 13.88 -2.19
CA GLU A 327 -16.74 13.23 -2.23
C GLU A 327 -17.30 12.91 -0.82
N CYS A 328 -16.45 12.77 0.19
CA CYS A 328 -16.83 12.55 1.60
C CYS A 328 -16.55 13.80 2.45
N ALA A 329 -17.14 13.87 3.64
CA ALA A 329 -16.74 14.87 4.61
C ALA A 329 -15.27 14.65 5.02
N PRO A 330 -14.43 15.70 5.07
CA PRO A 330 -13.00 15.55 5.35
C PRO A 330 -12.72 14.95 6.73
N GLU A 331 -13.59 15.16 7.71
CA GLU A 331 -13.52 14.54 9.03
C GLU A 331 -13.77 13.02 9.01
N ASP A 332 -14.46 12.49 8.00
CA ASP A 332 -14.75 11.06 7.85
C ASP A 332 -13.61 10.30 7.16
N VAL A 333 -12.82 10.97 6.31
CA VAL A 333 -11.75 10.34 5.51
C VAL A 333 -10.75 9.54 6.37
N PRO A 334 -10.28 10.03 7.54
CA PRO A 334 -9.39 9.23 8.39
C PRO A 334 -10.04 7.95 8.93
N LEU A 335 -11.36 7.94 9.17
CA LEU A 335 -12.10 6.76 9.61
C LEU A 335 -12.24 5.76 8.46
N LEU A 336 -12.61 6.25 7.27
CA LEU A 336 -12.74 5.43 6.07
C LEU A 336 -11.40 4.82 5.64
N GLN A 337 -10.29 5.56 5.73
CA GLN A 337 -8.94 5.03 5.50
C GLN A 337 -8.66 3.80 6.38
N LYS A 338 -8.93 3.90 7.70
CA LYS A 338 -8.74 2.78 8.63
C LYS A 338 -9.61 1.59 8.26
N GLN A 339 -10.89 1.83 7.97
CA GLN A 339 -11.81 0.77 7.54
C GLN A 339 -11.32 0.05 6.28
N ILE A 340 -10.86 0.78 5.26
CA ILE A 340 -10.30 0.18 4.04
C ILE A 340 -9.05 -0.65 4.36
N ILE A 341 -8.11 -0.09 5.13
CA ILE A 341 -6.86 -0.78 5.49
C ILE A 341 -7.14 -2.06 6.28
N ASP A 342 -8.02 -2.00 7.28
CA ASP A 342 -8.38 -3.16 8.09
C ASP A 342 -9.06 -4.24 7.24
N THR A 343 -9.96 -3.87 6.33
CA THR A 343 -10.63 -4.80 5.41
C THR A 343 -9.62 -5.50 4.49
N CYS A 344 -8.70 -4.74 3.89
CA CYS A 344 -7.64 -5.30 3.04
C CYS A 344 -6.73 -6.25 3.83
N ARG A 345 -6.33 -5.85 5.03
CA ARG A 345 -5.49 -6.67 5.91
C ARG A 345 -6.19 -7.96 6.33
N MET A 346 -7.50 -7.92 6.61
CA MET A 346 -8.28 -9.14 6.91
C MET A 346 -8.29 -10.12 5.74
N SER A 347 -8.41 -9.62 4.51
CA SER A 347 -8.39 -10.45 3.30
C SER A 347 -6.97 -10.82 2.82
N GLY A 348 -5.92 -10.26 3.43
CA GLY A 348 -4.52 -10.47 3.03
C GLY A 348 -4.17 -9.82 1.68
N LYS A 349 -4.88 -8.74 1.34
CA LYS A 349 -4.69 -7.96 0.11
C LYS A 349 -3.84 -6.72 0.42
N PRO A 350 -2.82 -6.40 -0.38
CA PRO A 350 -2.04 -5.17 -0.20
C PRO A 350 -2.91 -3.92 -0.36
N VAL A 351 -2.67 -2.95 0.51
CA VAL A 351 -3.33 -1.64 0.48
C VAL A 351 -2.32 -0.50 0.35
N VAL A 352 -2.57 0.41 -0.58
CA VAL A 352 -1.76 1.61 -0.85
C VAL A 352 -2.50 2.83 -0.35
N VAL A 353 -1.86 3.66 0.45
CA VAL A 353 -2.39 4.99 0.82
C VAL A 353 -1.79 6.03 -0.12
N ALA A 354 -2.65 6.78 -0.81
CA ALA A 354 -2.30 7.66 -1.91
C ALA A 354 -2.83 9.08 -1.72
N THR A 355 -2.22 10.02 -2.46
CA THR A 355 -2.52 11.47 -2.51
C THR A 355 -2.35 12.20 -1.18
N GLN A 356 -2.16 13.52 -1.19
CA GLN A 356 -1.98 14.35 0.02
C GLN A 356 -0.90 13.81 1.01
N MET A 357 0.16 13.17 0.51
CA MET A 357 1.20 12.60 1.36
C MET A 357 2.23 13.66 1.74
N LEU A 358 3.00 14.16 0.77
CA LEU A 358 4.05 15.18 0.98
C LEU A 358 3.86 16.33 -0.03
N GLU A 359 2.62 16.72 -0.30
CA GLU A 359 2.25 17.62 -1.39
C GLU A 359 3.02 18.95 -1.42
N SER A 360 3.32 19.54 -0.25
CA SER A 360 4.14 20.76 -0.19
C SER A 360 5.54 20.57 -0.77
N MET A 361 6.03 19.33 -0.87
CA MET A 361 7.33 19.02 -1.46
C MET A 361 7.38 19.11 -2.98
N ILE A 362 6.25 19.36 -3.65
CA ILE A 362 6.25 19.79 -5.06
C ILE A 362 7.07 21.07 -5.21
N GLU A 363 6.92 22.01 -4.26
CA GLU A 363 7.51 23.34 -4.30
C GLU A 363 8.58 23.59 -3.23
N SER A 364 8.69 22.71 -2.23
CA SER A 364 9.57 22.85 -1.06
C SER A 364 10.48 21.62 -0.88
N PRO A 365 11.74 21.77 -0.44
CA PRO A 365 12.63 20.63 -0.19
C PRO A 365 12.29 19.87 1.11
N THR A 366 11.37 20.38 1.92
CA THR A 366 10.93 19.75 3.18
C THR A 366 9.42 19.84 3.34
N PRO A 367 8.77 18.79 3.89
CA PRO A 367 7.34 18.79 4.11
C PRO A 367 6.97 19.60 5.35
N THR A 368 5.69 19.86 5.50
CA THR A 368 5.11 20.36 6.74
C THR A 368 5.11 19.28 7.83
N ARG A 369 4.97 19.71 9.09
CA ARG A 369 4.78 18.77 10.21
C ARG A 369 3.48 17.98 10.12
N ALA A 370 2.44 18.56 9.52
CA ALA A 370 1.15 17.91 9.33
C ALA A 370 1.28 16.73 8.35
N GLU A 371 1.91 16.95 7.19
CA GLU A 371 2.17 15.90 6.19
C GLU A 371 3.05 14.78 6.74
N ALA A 372 4.11 15.10 7.48
CA ALA A 372 4.93 14.08 8.10
C ALA A 372 4.14 13.23 9.12
N SER A 373 3.22 13.85 9.86
CA SER A 373 2.32 13.15 10.80
C SER A 373 1.30 12.28 10.06
N ASP A 374 0.78 12.75 8.94
CA ASP A 374 -0.20 12.05 8.12
C ASP A 374 0.41 10.81 7.45
N VAL A 375 1.60 10.94 6.84
CA VAL A 375 2.37 9.81 6.31
C VAL A 375 2.66 8.78 7.40
N ALA A 376 3.05 9.24 8.60
CA ALA A 376 3.28 8.34 9.73
C ALA A 376 2.00 7.60 10.15
N THR A 377 0.85 8.26 10.13
CA THR A 377 -0.45 7.68 10.48
C THR A 377 -0.84 6.56 9.52
N ALA A 378 -0.68 6.77 8.21
CA ALA A 378 -0.92 5.73 7.20
C ALA A 378 -0.08 4.46 7.47
N ILE A 379 1.18 4.64 7.90
CA ILE A 379 2.06 3.52 8.27
C ILE A 379 1.56 2.84 9.55
N TYR A 380 1.21 3.61 10.59
CA TYR A 380 0.67 3.08 11.86
C TYR A 380 -0.63 2.28 11.67
N ASP A 381 -1.48 2.71 10.74
CA ASP A 381 -2.71 2.02 10.38
C ASP A 381 -2.44 0.66 9.72
N GLY A 382 -1.23 0.48 9.18
CA GLY A 382 -0.75 -0.79 8.66
C GLY A 382 -0.81 -0.90 7.14
N ALA A 383 -0.74 0.24 6.43
CA ALA A 383 -0.62 0.27 4.98
C ALA A 383 0.56 -0.59 4.49
N ASP A 384 0.35 -1.29 3.36
CA ASP A 384 1.43 -2.05 2.73
C ASP A 384 2.37 -1.12 1.95
N ALA A 385 1.81 -0.08 1.33
CA ALA A 385 2.55 0.93 0.60
C ALA A 385 1.99 2.34 0.82
N ILE A 386 2.85 3.33 0.60
CA ILE A 386 2.48 4.74 0.50
C ILE A 386 2.93 5.32 -0.85
N MET A 387 2.17 6.25 -1.42
CA MET A 387 2.38 6.73 -2.80
C MET A 387 2.62 8.23 -2.90
N LEU A 388 3.71 8.62 -3.57
CA LEU A 388 3.91 9.98 -4.07
C LEU A 388 3.24 10.16 -5.44
N SER A 389 2.55 11.29 -5.59
CA SER A 389 1.81 11.67 -6.79
C SER A 389 2.60 12.74 -7.55
N ALA A 390 2.20 14.02 -7.45
CA ALA A 390 2.87 15.09 -8.17
C ALA A 390 4.28 15.37 -7.61
N GLU A 391 4.54 15.03 -6.35
CA GLU A 391 5.82 15.23 -5.66
C GLU A 391 7.00 14.62 -6.43
N SER A 392 6.85 13.38 -6.91
CA SER A 392 7.87 12.69 -7.70
C SER A 392 7.69 12.86 -9.20
N ALA A 393 6.47 13.18 -9.68
CA ALA A 393 6.18 13.24 -11.11
C ALA A 393 6.54 14.59 -11.74
N ALA A 394 6.19 15.69 -11.09
CA ALA A 394 6.34 17.04 -11.64
C ALA A 394 6.93 18.05 -10.63
N GLY A 395 7.16 17.62 -9.39
CA GLY A 395 7.74 18.45 -8.33
C GLY A 395 9.20 18.82 -8.59
N LYS A 396 9.64 19.89 -7.93
CA LYS A 396 11.02 20.40 -7.98
C LYS A 396 12.01 19.52 -7.21
N PHE A 397 11.51 18.67 -6.29
CA PHE A 397 12.31 17.89 -5.35
C PHE A 397 11.91 16.39 -5.35
N PRO A 398 11.98 15.69 -6.50
CA PRO A 398 11.49 14.32 -6.62
C PRO A 398 12.33 13.32 -5.81
N GLU A 399 13.66 13.44 -5.82
CA GLU A 399 14.56 12.60 -5.02
C GLU A 399 14.32 12.82 -3.52
N GLU A 400 14.29 14.08 -3.09
CA GLU A 400 14.13 14.43 -1.69
C GLU A 400 12.78 13.98 -1.13
N SER A 401 11.73 13.99 -1.96
CA SER A 401 10.40 13.50 -1.59
C SER A 401 10.43 12.00 -1.31
N VAL A 402 11.04 11.20 -2.20
CA VAL A 402 11.20 9.75 -1.98
C VAL A 402 12.08 9.48 -0.76
N ALA A 403 13.20 10.18 -0.62
CA ALA A 403 14.10 10.05 0.52
C ALA A 403 13.44 10.48 1.84
N MET A 404 12.54 11.48 1.82
CA MET A 404 11.80 11.90 3.00
C MET A 404 10.79 10.84 3.45
N GLN A 405 10.00 10.29 2.53
CA GLN A 405 9.13 9.14 2.85
C GLN A 405 9.93 7.98 3.44
N GLN A 406 11.10 7.66 2.85
CA GLN A 406 11.97 6.59 3.34
C GLN A 406 12.43 6.84 4.79
N ARG A 407 12.75 8.09 5.15
CA ARG A 407 13.10 8.47 6.54
C ARG A 407 11.92 8.32 7.49
N ILE A 408 10.72 8.73 7.07
CA ILE A 408 9.50 8.59 7.88
C ILE A 408 9.20 7.11 8.13
N ILE A 409 9.24 6.27 7.09
CA ILE A 409 9.04 4.81 7.20
C ILE A 409 10.02 4.22 8.22
N ASN A 410 11.32 4.49 8.07
CA ASN A 410 12.32 3.94 8.99
C ASN A 410 12.12 4.40 10.44
N ARG A 411 11.66 5.65 10.64
CA ARG A 411 11.43 6.20 11.97
C ARG A 411 10.19 5.62 12.65
N VAL A 412 9.12 5.37 11.89
CA VAL A 412 7.87 4.76 12.39
C VAL A 412 8.06 3.27 12.62
N GLU A 413 8.67 2.54 11.68
CA GLU A 413 8.86 1.09 11.82
C GLU A 413 9.81 0.70 12.96
N GLY A 414 10.74 1.60 13.31
CA GLY A 414 11.62 1.48 14.46
C GLY A 414 10.99 1.92 15.79
N ASP A 415 9.77 2.46 15.78
CA ASP A 415 9.05 2.86 16.99
C ASP A 415 8.47 1.63 17.71
N PRO A 416 8.73 1.42 19.02
CA PRO A 416 8.10 0.34 19.78
C PRO A 416 6.56 0.37 19.75
N HIS A 417 5.95 1.56 19.65
CA HIS A 417 4.49 1.71 19.60
C HIS A 417 3.90 1.12 18.32
N TYR A 418 4.62 1.17 17.20
CA TYR A 418 4.18 0.62 15.92
C TYR A 418 3.83 -0.87 16.04
N ARG A 419 4.59 -1.62 16.85
CA ARG A 419 4.35 -3.06 17.04
C ARG A 419 3.14 -3.36 17.88
N ASN A 420 2.86 -2.52 18.86
CA ASN A 420 1.66 -2.67 19.67
C ASN A 420 0.41 -2.45 18.80
N TYR A 421 0.40 -1.43 17.94
CA TYR A 421 -0.70 -1.19 17.00
C TYR A 421 -0.89 -2.35 16.02
N LEU A 422 0.18 -2.82 15.37
CA LEU A 422 0.08 -3.94 14.43
C LEU A 422 -0.43 -5.24 15.09
N ASN A 423 -0.02 -5.51 16.32
CA ASN A 423 -0.39 -6.73 17.05
C ASN A 423 -1.79 -6.65 17.70
N GLN A 424 -2.30 -5.46 18.00
CA GLN A 424 -3.63 -5.26 18.60
C GLN A 424 -4.75 -5.69 17.64
N ILE A 425 -4.53 -5.53 16.34
CA ILE A 425 -5.44 -6.01 15.31
C ILE A 425 -5.30 -7.53 15.25
N THR A 426 -6.07 -8.20 16.10
CA THR A 426 -6.17 -9.65 16.12
C THR A 426 -7.02 -10.07 14.93
N MET A 427 -6.36 -10.47 13.86
CA MET A 427 -7.02 -10.96 12.65
C MET A 427 -7.84 -12.21 13.02
N SER A 428 -9.18 -12.18 12.84
CA SER A 428 -9.98 -13.40 12.93
C SER A 428 -9.53 -14.34 11.82
N LYS A 429 -8.92 -15.46 12.20
CA LYS A 429 -8.16 -16.31 11.27
C LYS A 429 -9.07 -16.99 10.25
N GLY A 430 -8.70 -16.87 8.98
CA GLY A 430 -9.04 -17.89 7.99
C GLY A 430 -8.49 -19.25 8.45
N VAL A 431 -9.30 -20.30 8.31
CA VAL A 431 -8.99 -21.66 8.78
C VAL A 431 -8.29 -22.46 7.66
N THR A 432 -7.36 -21.84 6.91
CA THR A 432 -6.65 -22.55 5.84
C THR A 432 -5.31 -23.11 6.32
N ALA A 433 -4.81 -24.15 5.65
CA ALA A 433 -3.50 -24.73 5.93
C ALA A 433 -2.37 -23.69 5.77
N THR A 434 -2.44 -22.86 4.72
CA THR A 434 -1.48 -21.78 4.51
C THR A 434 -1.47 -20.80 5.67
N ASP A 435 -2.65 -20.39 6.18
CA ASP A 435 -2.74 -19.47 7.32
C ASP A 435 -2.09 -20.06 8.58
N ALA A 436 -2.39 -21.33 8.87
CA ALA A 436 -1.78 -22.04 10.00
C ALA A 436 -0.25 -22.11 9.88
N ILE A 437 0.25 -22.41 8.68
CA ILE A 437 1.68 -22.50 8.39
C ILE A 437 2.37 -21.13 8.49
N THR A 438 1.78 -20.06 7.95
CA THR A 438 2.38 -18.72 8.04
C THR A 438 2.32 -18.13 9.45
N THR A 439 1.25 -18.38 10.20
CA THR A 439 1.19 -18.06 11.64
C THR A 439 2.32 -18.79 12.38
N ALA A 440 2.47 -20.11 12.16
CA ALA A 440 3.50 -20.90 12.82
C ALA A 440 4.91 -20.42 12.44
N ALA A 441 5.14 -20.10 11.17
CA ALA A 441 6.41 -19.55 10.70
C ALA A 441 6.77 -18.23 11.39
N ARG A 442 5.80 -17.33 11.58
CA ARG A 442 5.98 -16.09 12.36
C ARG A 442 6.38 -16.39 13.81
N GLN A 443 5.67 -17.30 14.48
CA GLN A 443 5.96 -17.65 15.87
C GLN A 443 7.33 -18.31 16.03
N ILE A 444 7.68 -19.24 15.14
CA ILE A 444 8.98 -19.89 15.12
C ILE A 444 10.08 -18.84 14.90
N ALA A 445 9.92 -17.95 13.92
CA ALA A 445 10.91 -16.92 13.63
C ALA A 445 11.20 -16.02 14.85
N GLN A 446 10.18 -15.69 15.64
CA GLN A 446 10.35 -14.96 16.90
C GLN A 446 11.06 -15.78 17.97
N THR A 447 10.69 -17.06 18.11
CA THR A 447 11.21 -17.95 19.16
C THR A 447 12.68 -18.30 18.91
N THR A 448 13.07 -18.49 17.65
CA THR A 448 14.43 -18.89 17.27
C THR A 448 15.35 -17.72 16.95
N ASP A 449 14.90 -16.47 17.17
CA ASP A 449 15.59 -15.25 16.73
C ASP A 449 16.04 -15.31 15.25
N ALA A 450 15.16 -15.83 14.40
CA ALA A 450 15.41 -15.90 12.96
C ALA A 450 15.59 -14.50 12.38
N LYS A 451 16.34 -14.41 11.29
CA LYS A 451 16.63 -13.14 10.61
C LYS A 451 15.77 -12.91 9.37
N ALA A 452 15.17 -13.96 8.82
CA ALA A 452 14.19 -13.86 7.73
C ALA A 452 13.24 -15.07 7.72
N ILE A 453 12.05 -14.84 7.16
CA ILE A 453 11.15 -15.91 6.71
C ILE A 453 11.29 -16.03 5.20
N VAL A 454 11.55 -17.24 4.69
CA VAL A 454 11.63 -17.51 3.25
C VAL A 454 10.40 -18.27 2.81
N CYS A 455 9.72 -17.76 1.80
CA CYS A 455 8.49 -18.33 1.26
C CYS A 455 8.70 -18.67 -0.21
N PHE A 456 8.65 -19.96 -0.55
CA PHE A 456 8.56 -20.38 -1.95
C PHE A 456 7.12 -20.26 -2.43
N THR A 457 6.93 -19.74 -3.64
CA THR A 457 5.61 -19.51 -4.19
C THR A 457 5.62 -19.51 -5.72
N LEU A 458 4.52 -19.97 -6.31
CA LEU A 458 4.28 -19.81 -7.75
C LEU A 458 3.51 -18.52 -8.04
N GLN A 459 2.36 -18.32 -7.40
CA GLN A 459 1.44 -17.20 -7.66
C GLN A 459 1.41 -16.13 -6.54
N GLY A 460 2.25 -16.25 -5.52
CA GLY A 460 2.41 -15.27 -4.45
C GLY A 460 1.50 -15.44 -3.21
N THR A 461 0.58 -16.41 -3.20
CA THR A 461 -0.40 -16.60 -2.12
C THR A 461 0.26 -16.80 -0.75
N THR A 462 1.21 -17.72 -0.62
CA THR A 462 1.98 -17.96 0.62
C THR A 462 2.68 -16.69 1.12
N VAL A 463 3.27 -15.93 0.20
CA VAL A 463 4.01 -14.70 0.54
C VAL A 463 3.06 -13.61 1.04
N ARG A 464 1.89 -13.43 0.39
CA ARG A 464 0.87 -12.47 0.84
C ARG A 464 0.29 -12.85 2.22
N ARG A 465 0.06 -14.13 2.48
CA ARG A 465 -0.35 -14.61 3.83
C ARG A 465 0.74 -14.40 4.88
N ALA A 466 2.01 -14.63 4.54
CA ALA A 466 3.11 -14.29 5.44
C ALA A 466 3.21 -12.76 5.69
N SER A 467 2.94 -11.94 4.69
CA SER A 467 2.91 -10.47 4.81
C SER A 467 1.76 -9.99 5.69
N GLN A 468 0.59 -10.62 5.56
CA GLN A 468 -0.60 -10.36 6.37
C GLN A 468 -0.33 -10.52 7.88
N GLU A 469 0.50 -11.51 8.25
CA GLU A 469 0.91 -11.78 9.64
C GLU A 469 1.82 -10.69 10.25
N ARG A 470 2.31 -9.76 9.42
CA ARG A 470 3.23 -8.67 9.80
C ARG A 470 4.42 -9.14 10.70
N PRO A 471 5.15 -10.21 10.31
CA PRO A 471 6.21 -10.81 11.13
C PRO A 471 7.31 -9.82 11.45
N THR A 472 8.05 -9.98 12.56
CA THR A 472 9.13 -9.07 12.99
C THR A 472 10.40 -9.17 12.16
N VAL A 473 10.43 -9.99 11.11
CA VAL A 473 11.58 -10.21 10.22
C VAL A 473 11.15 -9.98 8.76
N PRO A 474 12.08 -9.64 7.86
CA PRO A 474 11.78 -9.58 6.42
C PRO A 474 11.28 -10.93 5.87
N ILE A 475 10.45 -10.85 4.83
CA ILE A 475 9.93 -12.01 4.12
C ILE A 475 10.62 -12.08 2.76
N LEU A 476 11.40 -13.13 2.51
CA LEU A 476 12.01 -13.40 1.21
C LEU A 476 11.05 -14.26 0.38
N GLY A 477 10.44 -13.67 -0.64
CA GLY A 477 9.54 -14.38 -1.56
C GLY A 477 10.31 -14.93 -2.75
N ILE A 478 10.42 -16.25 -2.88
CA ILE A 478 11.14 -16.89 -4.00
C ILE A 478 10.12 -17.50 -4.96
N THR A 479 10.17 -17.09 -6.22
CA THR A 479 9.29 -17.57 -7.29
C THR A 479 10.08 -17.77 -8.58
N PRO A 480 9.72 -18.74 -9.43
CA PRO A 480 10.31 -18.90 -10.76
C PRO A 480 9.77 -17.88 -11.79
N PHE A 481 8.73 -17.11 -11.46
CA PHE A 481 8.06 -16.21 -12.41
C PHE A 481 8.38 -14.74 -12.12
N LYS A 482 8.93 -14.03 -13.12
CA LYS A 482 9.28 -12.61 -12.99
C LYS A 482 8.06 -11.75 -12.70
N GLU A 483 6.91 -12.08 -13.28
CA GLU A 483 5.64 -11.37 -13.10
C GLU A 483 5.17 -11.48 -11.65
N THR A 484 5.23 -12.69 -11.08
CA THR A 484 4.89 -12.87 -9.65
C THR A 484 5.90 -12.13 -8.76
N ALA A 485 7.19 -12.19 -9.08
CA ALA A 485 8.21 -11.49 -8.30
C ALA A 485 7.94 -9.98 -8.26
N ARG A 486 7.61 -9.38 -9.42
CA ARG A 486 7.26 -7.96 -9.53
C ARG A 486 5.95 -7.64 -8.80
N GLN A 487 4.91 -8.45 -8.98
CA GLN A 487 3.63 -8.23 -8.27
C GLN A 487 3.80 -8.23 -6.75
N LEU A 488 4.62 -9.14 -6.22
CA LEU A 488 4.91 -9.25 -4.79
C LEU A 488 5.65 -8.06 -4.18
N VAL A 489 6.28 -7.20 -4.99
CA VAL A 489 6.96 -5.99 -4.51
C VAL A 489 6.00 -5.08 -3.72
N MET A 490 4.71 -5.06 -4.10
CA MET A 490 3.66 -4.25 -3.45
C MET A 490 3.35 -4.68 -2.00
N SER A 491 3.71 -5.91 -1.62
CA SER A 491 3.32 -6.49 -0.32
C SER A 491 4.26 -6.05 0.81
N TRP A 492 3.71 -5.70 1.97
CA TRP A 492 4.50 -5.24 3.12
C TRP A 492 5.56 -6.25 3.55
N GLY A 493 6.79 -5.78 3.80
CA GLY A 493 7.88 -6.60 4.34
C GLY A 493 8.45 -7.65 3.38
N VAL A 494 7.96 -7.71 2.14
CA VAL A 494 8.35 -8.71 1.15
C VAL A 494 9.53 -8.24 0.32
N TYR A 495 10.52 -9.11 0.16
CA TYR A 495 11.67 -8.94 -0.73
C TYR A 495 11.64 -10.08 -1.73
N PRO A 496 11.12 -9.86 -2.95
CA PRO A 496 11.08 -10.91 -3.95
C PRO A 496 12.47 -11.18 -4.52
N ASP A 497 12.74 -12.46 -4.79
CA ASP A 497 13.89 -12.88 -5.59
C ASP A 497 13.43 -13.86 -6.67
N LEU A 498 14.01 -13.66 -7.85
CA LEU A 498 13.90 -14.57 -8.98
C LEU A 498 15.26 -15.26 -9.10
N PRO A 499 15.35 -16.55 -8.79
CA PRO A 499 16.59 -17.27 -8.98
C PRO A 499 16.97 -17.25 -10.48
N ARG A 500 18.13 -16.66 -10.84
CA ARG A 500 18.64 -16.75 -12.22
C ARG A 500 19.03 -18.21 -12.51
N SER A 501 18.88 -18.64 -13.77
CA SER A 501 19.12 -19.99 -14.32
C SER A 501 20.00 -20.93 -13.49
N GLY A 502 19.53 -22.18 -13.30
CA GLY A 502 20.15 -23.22 -12.47
C GLY A 502 19.48 -23.44 -11.10
N SER A 503 18.38 -22.76 -10.83
CA SER A 503 17.76 -22.70 -9.49
C SER A 503 16.34 -23.25 -9.45
N PHE A 504 16.17 -24.44 -10.02
CA PHE A 504 15.25 -25.51 -9.64
C PHE A 504 15.90 -26.79 -10.22
N GLY A 505 17.03 -27.24 -9.66
CA GLY A 505 17.62 -28.54 -10.04
C GLY A 505 18.17 -28.70 -11.47
N PHE A 506 18.61 -27.65 -12.18
CA PHE A 506 19.21 -27.81 -13.51
C PHE A 506 20.70 -27.45 -13.54
N THR A 507 21.52 -28.35 -14.08
CA THR A 507 22.91 -28.08 -14.46
C THR A 507 22.92 -27.15 -15.67
N ALA A 508 23.72 -26.10 -15.57
CA ALA A 508 24.03 -25.23 -16.69
C ALA A 508 24.71 -26.05 -17.78
N ASP A 509 24.13 -26.01 -18.98
CA ASP A 509 24.84 -25.72 -20.21
C ASP A 509 23.84 -25.11 -21.20
N GLU A 510 24.36 -24.26 -22.10
CA GLU A 510 23.73 -23.62 -23.26
C GLU A 510 23.39 -22.11 -23.16
N GLU A 511 23.92 -21.45 -24.18
CA GLU A 511 24.02 -20.02 -24.43
C GLU A 511 22.65 -19.47 -24.86
N ASN A 512 22.23 -18.39 -24.20
CA ASN A 512 21.06 -17.55 -24.52
C ASN A 512 19.67 -18.05 -24.07
N PHE A 513 19.20 -17.37 -23.02
CA PHE A 513 17.80 -17.06 -22.66
C PHE A 513 16.96 -17.98 -21.77
N PHE A 514 16.20 -17.28 -20.91
CA PHE A 514 15.05 -17.74 -20.12
C PHE A 514 14.06 -18.52 -21.00
N ASN A 515 13.84 -19.79 -20.69
CA ASN A 515 12.80 -20.61 -21.31
C ASN A 515 11.66 -20.86 -20.32
N TYR A 516 10.46 -20.37 -20.64
CA TYR A 516 9.26 -20.37 -19.80
C TYR A 516 8.37 -21.62 -19.96
N GLU A 517 8.70 -22.54 -20.88
CA GLU A 517 7.70 -23.50 -21.39
C GLU A 517 7.71 -24.91 -20.80
N ASN A 518 8.48 -25.23 -19.74
CA ASN A 518 8.46 -26.60 -19.20
C ASN A 518 8.66 -26.70 -17.68
N PRO A 519 7.59 -26.59 -16.86
CA PRO A 519 7.64 -26.94 -15.44
C PRO A 519 7.46 -28.46 -15.28
N ALA A 520 8.29 -29.27 -15.95
CA ALA A 520 8.29 -30.71 -15.75
C ALA A 520 9.22 -31.05 -14.58
N VAL A 521 8.63 -31.20 -13.39
CA VAL A 521 9.23 -31.89 -12.25
C VAL A 521 9.16 -33.38 -12.56
N ASP A 522 10.13 -33.91 -13.30
CA ASP A 522 10.32 -35.35 -13.43
C ASP A 522 11.21 -35.85 -12.27
N GLY A 523 10.58 -36.53 -11.32
CA GLY A 523 11.27 -37.37 -10.32
C GLY A 523 11.41 -36.73 -8.94
N GLN A 524 10.56 -37.14 -8.00
CA GLN A 524 10.77 -36.89 -6.57
C GLN A 524 12.01 -37.66 -6.09
N ASN A 525 13.16 -36.99 -6.02
CA ASN A 525 14.30 -37.43 -5.22
C ASN A 525 14.52 -36.46 -4.06
N ASP A 526 15.01 -36.95 -2.92
CA ASP A 526 15.37 -36.14 -1.73
C ASP A 526 16.35 -34.98 -2.05
N SER A 527 17.06 -35.07 -3.19
CA SER A 527 17.91 -34.02 -3.75
C SER A 527 17.18 -32.70 -4.00
N ASP A 528 15.90 -32.74 -4.36
CA ASP A 528 15.17 -31.54 -4.80
C ASP A 528 14.83 -30.64 -3.62
N PHE A 529 14.47 -31.23 -2.48
CA PHE A 529 14.17 -30.45 -1.28
C PHE A 529 15.43 -29.79 -0.71
N GLU A 530 16.55 -30.51 -0.71
CA GLU A 530 17.82 -29.95 -0.25
C GLU A 530 18.30 -28.80 -1.13
N VAL A 531 18.13 -28.92 -2.46
CA VAL A 531 18.43 -27.84 -3.41
C VAL A 531 17.56 -26.60 -3.16
N VAL A 532 16.26 -26.78 -2.92
CA VAL A 532 15.34 -25.68 -2.56
C VAL A 532 15.83 -24.95 -1.30
N LEU A 533 16.24 -25.68 -0.26
CA LEU A 533 16.76 -25.09 0.97
C LEU A 533 18.10 -24.36 0.77
N LYS A 534 19.01 -24.94 -0.03
CA LYS A 534 20.27 -24.27 -0.43
C LYS A 534 19.98 -22.96 -1.19
N ASN A 535 18.96 -22.94 -2.05
CA ASN A 535 18.55 -21.73 -2.75
C ASN A 535 17.98 -20.66 -1.82
N ALA A 536 17.22 -21.06 -0.79
CA ALA A 536 16.77 -20.14 0.26
C ALA A 536 17.95 -19.44 0.95
N CYS A 537 18.96 -20.21 1.38
CA CYS A 537 20.18 -19.67 1.99
C CYS A 537 20.92 -18.71 1.06
N ARG A 538 21.16 -19.11 -0.20
CA ARG A 538 21.84 -18.28 -1.21
C ARG A 538 21.11 -16.97 -1.48
N ALA A 539 19.79 -17.03 -1.68
CA ALA A 539 18.99 -15.85 -1.95
C ALA A 539 18.98 -14.88 -0.74
N ALA A 540 18.88 -15.41 0.48
CA ALA A 540 18.93 -14.61 1.70
C ALA A 540 20.28 -13.88 1.87
N LEU A 541 21.39 -14.57 1.61
CA LEU A 541 22.74 -13.99 1.63
C LEU A 541 22.92 -12.94 0.52
N LYS A 542 22.53 -13.27 -0.72
CA LYS A 542 22.61 -12.37 -1.88
C LYS A 542 21.86 -11.05 -1.64
N LYS A 543 20.69 -11.11 -1.00
CA LYS A 543 19.88 -9.93 -0.66
C LYS A 543 20.37 -9.21 0.60
N GLY A 544 21.38 -9.73 1.31
CA GLY A 544 21.91 -9.17 2.55
C GLY A 544 20.92 -9.24 3.74
N LEU A 545 19.91 -10.12 3.66
CA LEU A 545 18.94 -10.33 4.75
C LEU A 545 19.58 -11.09 5.92
N VAL A 546 20.61 -11.88 5.63
CA VAL A 546 21.47 -12.56 6.59
C VAL A 546 22.93 -12.30 6.23
N ASN A 547 23.79 -12.21 7.24
CA ASN A 547 25.21 -11.91 7.05
C ASN A 547 26.13 -12.84 7.85
N ASN A 548 25.59 -13.55 8.84
CA ASN A 548 26.31 -14.56 9.60
C ASN A 548 25.87 -15.96 9.13
N PRO A 549 26.80 -16.90 8.88
CA PRO A 549 26.46 -18.29 8.56
C PRO A 549 25.52 -18.96 9.58
N ASN A 550 25.56 -18.53 10.85
CA ASN A 550 24.69 -19.04 11.91
C ASN A 550 23.34 -18.31 12.03
N ASP A 551 23.08 -17.26 11.23
CA ASP A 551 21.78 -16.59 11.21
C ASP A 551 20.69 -17.61 10.84
N ILE A 552 19.62 -17.65 11.61
CA ILE A 552 18.54 -18.62 11.40
C ILE A 552 17.54 -18.11 10.36
N LEU A 553 17.10 -19.01 9.49
CA LEU A 553 16.03 -18.83 8.51
C LEU A 553 14.86 -19.75 8.85
N VAL A 554 13.63 -19.24 8.67
CA VAL A 554 12.42 -20.07 8.68
C VAL A 554 11.91 -20.17 7.26
N VAL A 555 11.91 -21.37 6.69
CA VAL A 555 11.56 -21.62 5.29
C VAL A 555 10.22 -22.33 5.21
N THR A 556 9.33 -21.85 4.35
CA THR A 556 8.04 -22.48 4.05
C THR A 556 7.78 -22.58 2.56
N ALA A 557 7.05 -23.62 2.16
CA ALA A 557 6.66 -23.90 0.78
C ALA A 557 5.39 -24.78 0.74
N GLY A 558 4.88 -25.01 -0.48
CA GLY A 558 3.89 -26.03 -0.78
C GLY A 558 4.54 -27.23 -1.49
N LEU A 559 4.29 -28.43 -0.99
CA LEU A 559 4.67 -29.70 -1.61
C LEU A 559 3.47 -30.38 -2.29
N PRO A 560 3.68 -31.10 -3.42
CA PRO A 560 4.95 -31.23 -4.14
C PRO A 560 5.37 -29.94 -4.85
N PHE A 561 6.68 -29.71 -4.99
CA PHE A 561 7.21 -28.53 -5.66
C PHE A 561 6.73 -28.41 -7.11
N GLY A 562 6.66 -27.19 -7.62
CA GLY A 562 6.20 -26.92 -8.99
C GLY A 562 4.69 -27.04 -9.20
N THR A 563 3.93 -27.51 -8.22
CA THR A 563 2.48 -27.57 -8.29
C THR A 563 1.82 -26.40 -7.55
N PRO A 564 0.78 -25.77 -8.13
CA PRO A 564 -0.04 -24.81 -7.39
C PRO A 564 -0.71 -25.49 -6.19
N GLY A 565 -0.62 -24.87 -5.02
CA GLY A 565 -1.19 -25.46 -3.81
C GLY A 565 -0.96 -24.61 -2.56
N ALA A 566 -1.51 -25.10 -1.44
CA ALA A 566 -1.33 -24.48 -0.13
C ALA A 566 0.08 -24.71 0.41
N ALA A 567 0.58 -23.76 1.21
CA ALA A 567 1.79 -24.00 1.98
C ALA A 567 1.50 -25.07 3.04
N ASN A 568 2.36 -26.08 3.12
CA ASN A 568 2.16 -27.25 3.97
C ASN A 568 3.44 -27.74 4.67
N ILE A 569 4.57 -27.04 4.49
CA ILE A 569 5.82 -27.35 5.18
C ILE A 569 6.44 -26.12 5.85
N ILE A 570 7.18 -26.36 6.94
CA ILE A 570 8.04 -25.39 7.61
C ILE A 570 9.36 -26.08 7.95
N ARG A 571 10.48 -25.40 7.74
CA ARG A 571 11.80 -25.84 8.17
C ARG A 571 12.60 -24.69 8.76
N VAL A 572 13.34 -24.97 9.83
CA VAL A 572 14.30 -24.05 10.44
C VAL A 572 15.70 -24.51 10.05
N LEU A 573 16.54 -23.59 9.56
CA LEU A 573 17.93 -23.89 9.21
C LEU A 573 18.80 -22.64 9.31
N PRO A 574 20.12 -22.79 9.52
CA PRO A 574 21.05 -21.68 9.45
C PRO A 574 21.33 -21.26 7.99
N ALA A 575 21.75 -20.01 7.83
CA ALA A 575 22.13 -19.42 6.55
C ALA A 575 23.31 -20.15 5.88
N ALA A 576 24.14 -20.87 6.63
CA ALA A 576 25.21 -21.72 6.12
C ALA A 576 24.71 -22.88 5.25
N GLY A 577 23.50 -23.37 5.49
CA GLY A 577 22.91 -24.47 4.73
C GLY A 577 22.13 -25.48 5.58
N PRO A 578 21.35 -26.36 4.94
CA PRO A 578 20.44 -27.30 5.63
C PRO A 578 21.15 -28.41 6.43
N GLN A 579 22.41 -28.70 6.10
CA GLN A 579 23.27 -29.69 6.78
C GLN A 579 24.13 -29.07 7.89
N CYS A 580 24.11 -27.75 8.02
CA CYS A 580 24.87 -27.02 9.02
C CYS A 580 24.01 -26.82 10.25
N TRP A 581 24.54 -27.11 11.44
CA TRP A 581 23.89 -26.83 12.71
C TRP A 581 24.93 -26.59 13.80
N ASP A 582 24.69 -25.61 14.69
CA ASP A 582 25.63 -25.20 15.75
C ASP A 582 27.06 -24.95 15.25
N GLY A 583 27.21 -24.38 14.05
CA GLY A 583 28.51 -24.11 13.42
C GLY A 583 29.22 -25.32 12.83
N ILE A 584 28.58 -26.49 12.80
CA ILE A 584 29.12 -27.74 12.23
C ILE A 584 28.28 -28.14 11.03
N CYS A 585 28.88 -28.18 9.84
CA CYS A 585 28.27 -28.76 8.64
C CYS A 585 28.58 -30.26 8.61
N ARG A 586 27.53 -31.08 8.72
CA ARG A 586 27.65 -32.53 8.66
C ARG A 586 27.50 -32.93 7.19
N ALA A 587 28.54 -33.51 6.61
CA ALA A 587 28.43 -34.13 5.29
C ALA A 587 27.62 -35.43 5.42
N ASP A 588 26.78 -35.70 4.42
CA ASP A 588 26.17 -37.03 4.22
C ASP A 588 27.21 -38.02 3.65
#